data_AF-A0A1S8A5X9-F1
#
_entry.id   AF-A0A1S8A5X9-F1
#
_cell.length_a   1.000
_cell.length_b   1.000
_cell.length_c   1.000
_cell.angle_alpha   90.00
_cell.angle_beta   90.00
_cell.angle_gamma   90.00
#
_symmetry.space_group_name_H-M   'P 1'
#
loop_
_entity.id
_entity.type
_entity.pdbx_description
1 polymer ?
#
loop_
_entity_poly.entity_id
_entity_poly.type
_entity_poly.pdbx_seq_one_letter_code
_entity_poly.pdbx_strand_id
1 'polypeptide(L)' 'MDSIKVHNSLRPGPPVPFTPIDQGKISWYACGPTVYDHSHLGHARNYVSTDIIRRILLHYFGFDVKFVMNFTGDLFL' A
#
# COMPACT_ATOMS: atom_id res chain seq x y z
N MET A 1 -5.56 -13.79 -18.55
CA MET A 1 -5.77 -13.58 -17.10
C MET A 1 -4.50 -12.98 -16.56
N ASP A 2 -4.46 -11.67 -16.43
CA ASP A 2 -3.25 -10.96 -16.02
C ASP A 2 -2.95 -11.31 -14.56
N SER A 3 -1.77 -11.87 -14.31
CA SER A 3 -1.31 -12.22 -12.96
C SER A 3 -0.57 -11.03 -12.34
N ILE A 4 -0.97 -10.64 -11.14
CA ILE A 4 -0.29 -9.58 -10.40
C ILE A 4 1.07 -10.11 -9.93
N LYS A 5 2.13 -9.34 -10.17
CA LYS A 5 3.47 -9.61 -9.64
C LYS A 5 3.92 -8.43 -8.80
N VAL A 6 4.57 -8.71 -7.68
CA VAL A 6 5.00 -7.70 -6.69
C VAL A 6 6.48 -7.91 -6.39
N HIS A 7 7.20 -6.82 -6.20
CA HIS A 7 8.57 -6.85 -5.70
C HIS A 7 8.57 -7.03 -4.18
N ASN A 8 9.23 -8.08 -3.69
CA ASN A 8 9.33 -8.35 -2.27
C ASN A 8 10.67 -7.85 -1.71
N SER A 9 10.65 -6.78 -0.91
CA SER A 9 11.85 -6.24 -0.28
C SER A 9 12.51 -7.19 0.72
N LEU A 10 11.79 -8.16 1.29
CA LEU A 10 12.36 -9.19 2.19
C LEU A 10 13.22 -10.21 1.45
N ARG A 11 12.99 -10.38 0.14
CA ARG A 11 13.75 -11.27 -0.73
C ARG A 11 14.12 -10.53 -2.01
N PRO A 12 15.21 -9.76 -2.00
CA PRO A 12 15.65 -9.00 -3.17
C PRO A 12 15.78 -9.94 -4.39
N GLY A 13 15.14 -9.59 -5.49
CA GLY A 13 15.07 -10.47 -6.65
C GLY A 13 13.98 -10.09 -7.65
N PRO A 14 13.71 -10.97 -8.64
CA PRO A 14 12.66 -10.75 -9.63
C PRO A 14 11.27 -10.67 -8.98
N PRO A 15 10.30 -9.98 -9.62
CA PRO A 15 8.92 -9.91 -9.14
C PRO A 15 8.34 -11.30 -8.89
N VAL A 16 7.72 -11.48 -7.72
CA VAL A 16 7.05 -12.73 -7.34
C VAL A 16 5.55 -12.63 -7.60
N PRO A 17 4.86 -13.72 -7.95
CA PRO A 17 3.41 -13.72 -8.11
C PRO A 17 2.72 -13.37 -6.79
N PHE A 18 1.75 -12.47 -6.84
CA PHE A 18 0.95 -12.10 -5.68
C PHE A 18 -0.24 -13.04 -5.55
N THR A 19 -0.28 -13.79 -4.44
CA THR A 19 -1.42 -14.62 -4.06
C THR A 19 -1.91 -14.15 -2.70
N PRO A 20 -3.19 -13.73 -2.57
CA PRO A 20 -3.71 -13.29 -1.29
C PRO A 20 -3.84 -14.46 -0.31
N ILE A 21 -3.73 -14.16 0.99
CA ILE A 21 -3.88 -15.16 2.06
C ILE A 21 -5.32 -15.69 2.07
N ASP A 22 -6.30 -14.79 2.00
CA ASP A 22 -7.71 -15.11 1.85
C ASP A 22 -8.15 -14.84 0.40
N GLN A 23 -8.80 -15.81 -0.22
CA GLN A 23 -9.20 -15.69 -1.62
C GLN A 23 -10.14 -14.49 -1.83
N GLY A 24 -9.76 -13.59 -2.74
CA GLY A 24 -10.53 -12.38 -3.05
C GLY A 24 -10.38 -11.24 -2.03
N LYS A 25 -9.64 -11.42 -0.93
CA LYS A 25 -9.45 -10.41 0.11
C LYS A 25 -7.98 -10.04 0.29
N ILE A 26 -7.69 -8.75 0.38
CA ILE A 26 -6.34 -8.22 0.57
C ILE A 26 -6.34 -7.35 1.82
N SER A 27 -5.51 -7.68 2.79
CA SER A 27 -5.20 -6.78 3.91
C SER A 27 -3.88 -6.08 3.61
N TRP A 28 -3.91 -4.75 3.54
CA TRP A 28 -2.73 -3.94 3.22
C TRP A 28 -2.51 -2.89 4.30
N TYR A 29 -1.34 -2.93 4.93
CA TYR A 29 -0.85 -1.90 5.84
C TYR A 29 0.17 -0.98 5.16
N ALA A 30 0.03 0.33 5.37
CA ALA A 30 1.00 1.32 4.95
C ALA A 30 1.39 2.24 6.12
N CYS A 31 2.67 2.60 6.18
CA CYS A 31 3.15 3.61 7.12
C CYS A 31 2.59 5.00 6.71
N GLY A 32 1.87 5.67 7.60
CA GLY A 32 1.40 7.03 7.36
C GLY A 32 2.40 8.10 7.81
N PRO A 33 1.99 9.38 7.76
CA PRO A 33 2.89 10.50 7.98
C PRO A 33 3.24 10.65 9.47
N THR A 34 4.47 11.11 9.71
CA THR A 34 4.90 11.74 10.96
C THR A 34 4.60 13.23 10.85
N VAL A 35 3.68 13.76 11.66
CA VAL A 35 3.15 15.14 11.51
C VAL A 35 3.99 16.25 12.17
N TYR A 36 5.30 16.08 12.21
CA TYR A 36 6.22 17.06 12.80
C TYR A 36 6.41 18.31 11.93
N ASP A 37 6.17 18.19 10.63
CA ASP A 37 6.38 19.26 9.65
C ASP A 37 5.35 19.16 8.51
N HIS A 38 5.26 20.19 7.68
CA HIS A 38 4.35 20.25 6.55
C HIS A 38 4.64 19.11 5.56
N SER A 39 3.60 18.40 5.14
CA SER A 39 3.69 17.37 4.10
C SER A 39 4.25 17.93 2.78
N HIS A 40 5.53 17.66 2.51
CA HIS A 40 6.16 18.02 1.23
C HIS A 40 5.73 17.10 0.08
N LEU A 41 6.00 17.52 -1.16
CA LEU A 41 5.64 16.80 -2.39
C LEU A 41 6.12 15.33 -2.42
N GLY A 42 7.24 15.03 -1.76
CA GLY A 42 7.75 13.66 -1.61
C GLY A 42 6.77 12.72 -0.89
N HIS A 43 6.08 13.20 0.15
CA HIS A 43 5.03 12.46 0.83
C HIS A 43 3.79 12.30 -0.04
N ALA A 44 3.38 13.39 -0.72
CA ALA A 44 2.23 13.37 -1.63
C ALA A 44 2.39 12.31 -2.73
N ARG A 45 3.60 12.16 -3.30
CA ARG A 45 3.89 11.14 -4.31
C ARG A 45 3.59 9.73 -3.79
N ASN A 46 4.01 9.41 -2.58
CA ASN A 46 3.80 8.07 -2.01
C ASN A 46 2.31 7.79 -1.76
N TYR A 47 1.56 8.77 -1.25
CA TYR A 47 0.11 8.62 -1.04
C TYR A 47 -0.67 8.48 -2.34
N VAL A 48 -0.31 9.26 -3.36
CA VAL A 48 -0.97 9.15 -4.68
C VAL A 48 -0.65 7.80 -5.34
N SER A 49 0.61 7.36 -5.31
CA SER A 49 0.97 6.05 -5.87
C SER A 49 0.25 4.90 -5.17
N THR A 50 0.13 4.94 -3.84
CA THR A 50 -0.57 3.90 -3.08
C THR A 50 -2.08 3.92 -3.32
N ASP A 51 -2.71 5.10 -3.48
CA ASP A 51 -4.14 5.19 -3.82
C ASP A 51 -4.44 4.66 -5.23
N ILE A 52 -3.57 4.94 -6.21
CA ILE A 52 -3.71 4.40 -7.57
C ILE A 52 -3.66 2.86 -7.55
N ILE A 53 -2.69 2.28 -6.85
CA ILE A 53 -2.57 0.82 -6.72
C ILE A 53 -3.83 0.24 -6.07
N ARG A 54 -4.32 0.86 -4.98
CA ARG A 54 -5.55 0.44 -4.30
C ARG A 54 -6.75 0.44 -5.25
N ARG A 55 -6.92 1.49 -6.07
CA ARG A 55 -8.01 1.59 -7.06
C ARG A 55 -7.91 0.51 -8.13
N ILE A 56 -6.70 0.19 -8.60
CA ILE A 56 -6.49 -0.89 -9.57
C ILE A 56 -6.89 -2.23 -8.96
N LEU A 57 -6.48 -2.51 -7.72
CA LEU A 57 -6.84 -3.76 -7.02
C LEU A 57 -8.36 -3.89 -6.80
N LEU A 58 -9.03 -2.81 -6.40
CA LEU A 58 -10.47 -2.79 -6.17
C LEU A 58 -11.29 -2.88 -7.47
N HIS A 59 -10.99 -2.05 -8.47
CA HIS A 59 -11.86 -1.87 -9.64
C HIS A 59 -11.47 -2.73 -10.83
N TYR A 60 -10.17 -2.95 -11.09
CA TYR A 60 -9.73 -3.74 -12.24
C TYR A 60 -9.67 -5.24 -11.91
N PHE A 61 -9.16 -5.58 -10.73
CA PHE A 61 -9.02 -6.98 -10.30
C PHE A 61 -10.16 -7.49 -9.40
N GLY A 62 -11.02 -6.60 -8.88
CA GLY A 62 -12.19 -6.99 -8.08
C GLY A 62 -11.85 -7.55 -6.69
N PHE A 63 -10.68 -7.24 -6.14
CA PHE A 63 -10.33 -7.65 -4.78
C PHE A 63 -11.05 -6.79 -3.75
N ASP A 64 -11.44 -7.38 -2.62
CA ASP A 64 -11.85 -6.65 -1.43
C ASP A 64 -10.60 -6.23 -0.64
N VAL A 65 -10.22 -4.96 -0.76
CA VAL A 65 -8.99 -4.42 -0.17
C VAL A 65 -9.28 -3.68 1.13
N LYS A 66 -8.85 -4.28 2.26
CA LYS A 66 -8.78 -3.62 3.56
C LYS A 66 -7.45 -2.89 3.70
N PHE A 67 -7.46 -1.60 3.40
CA PHE A 67 -6.29 -0.73 3.53
C PHE A 67 -6.28 -0.03 4.89
N VAL A 68 -5.19 -0.18 5.65
CA VAL A 68 -4.97 0.43 6.96
C VAL A 68 -3.70 1.28 6.90
N MET A 69 -3.81 2.54 7.34
CA MET A 69 -2.67 3.43 7.48
C MET A 69 -2.63 3.95 8.91
N ASN A 70 -1.46 3.88 9.55
CA ASN A 70 -1.27 4.48 10.87
C ASN A 70 -1.00 5.99 10.74
N PHE A 71 -1.24 6.73 11.81
CA PHE A 71 -0.85 8.12 11.93
C PHE A 71 0.12 8.24 13.09
N THR A 72 1.36 8.65 12.81
CA THR A 72 2.34 8.87 13.87
C THR A 72 2.26 10.32 14.28
N GLY A 73 1.40 10.59 15.24
CA GLY A 73 1.36 11.86 15.95
C GLY A 73 2.63 12.06 16.77
N ASP A 74 3.06 13.31 16.86
CA ASP A 74 4.13 13.70 17.75
C ASP A 74 3.71 13.40 19.20
N LEU A 75 4.50 12.58 19.91
CA LEU A 75 4.34 12.35 21.33
C LEU A 75 4.92 13.58 22.06
N PHE A 76 4.19 14.70 22.02
CA PHE A 76 4.39 15.82 22.93
C PHE A 76 3.08 16.01 23.73
N LEU A 77 2.99 15.23 24.81
CA LEU A 77 2.46 15.75 26.08
C LEU A 77 3.51 16.68 26.70
#